data_AF-A0A1Y1V6C6-F1
#
_entry.id   AF-A0A1Y1V6C6-F1
#
_cell.length_a   1.000
_cell.length_b   1.000
_cell.length_c   1.000
_cell.angle_alpha   90.00
_cell.angle_beta   90.00
_cell.angle_gamma   90.00
#
_symmetry.space_group_name_H-M   'P 1'
#
loop_
_entity.id
_entity.type
_entity.pdbx_description
1 polymer ?
#
loop_
_entity_poly.entity_id
_entity_poly.type
_entity_poly.pdbx_seq_one_letter_code
_entity_poly.pdbx_strand_id
1 'polypeptide(L)'
;MSFEEERYKKFIKIIRNKGLNFQNEKFYYNNKIINNSNKNSFIDESKYKYITNKIIEAFKKLYVISKRSLEDIKEQVIKIIKNKNVEELKKYIKNNYISINELSYDHNNDSFDLLIFSIQSNSSLKIIEYIISLYSNLNYKEQDKTFNYQFFWNVPLYTAIANNRFDISNLLLKYGADINYEKNIIKFLYDKKFLNCENLIYILNNKNFISNAAASSNKDAFEIEWIKNKKKDFLEIYLKYFNWKDKLIKTEYYEESIKNNNIDSLIILYDNDNNDKNVIIYEIIKII
;
A
#
# COMPACT_ATOMS: atom_id res chain seq x y z
N MET A 1 41.46 -7.42 -3.41
CA MET A 1 40.83 -6.48 -2.46
C MET A 1 40.74 -5.14 -3.15
N SER A 2 39.57 -4.48 -3.23
CA SER A 2 39.47 -3.20 -3.95
C SER A 2 40.23 -2.10 -3.20
N PHE A 3 40.73 -1.10 -3.94
CA PHE A 3 41.43 0.07 -3.37
C PHE A 3 40.60 0.79 -2.29
N GLU A 4 39.28 0.83 -2.48
CA GLU A 4 38.33 1.42 -1.53
C GLU A 4 38.23 0.64 -0.21
N GLU A 5 38.30 -0.70 -0.28
CA GLU A 5 38.30 -1.56 0.90
C GLU A 5 39.57 -1.37 1.74
N GLU A 6 40.70 -1.12 1.10
CA GLU A 6 41.95 -0.80 1.79
C GLU A 6 41.89 0.57 2.47
N ARG A 7 41.36 1.60 1.79
CA ARG A 7 41.15 2.93 2.38
C ARG A 7 40.20 2.87 3.59
N TYR A 8 39.09 2.12 3.50
CA TYR A 8 38.17 1.90 4.62
C TYR A 8 38.88 1.22 5.80
N LYS A 9 39.59 0.11 5.56
CA LYS A 9 40.34 -0.60 6.63
C LYS A 9 41.38 0.30 7.29
N LYS A 10 42.10 1.12 6.50
CA LYS A 10 43.06 2.10 7.00
C LYS A 10 42.38 3.17 7.86
N PHE A 11 41.25 3.71 7.42
CA PHE A 11 40.48 4.70 8.17
C PHE A 11 39.96 4.15 9.52
N ILE A 12 39.34 2.96 9.52
CA ILE A 12 38.87 2.31 10.75
C ILE A 12 40.05 1.99 11.70
N LYS A 13 41.21 1.61 11.16
CA LYS A 13 42.43 1.41 11.95
C LYS A 13 42.91 2.71 12.59
N ILE A 14 42.86 3.85 11.89
CA ILE A 14 43.21 5.17 12.44
C ILE A 14 42.28 5.54 13.60
N ILE A 15 40.97 5.33 13.45
CA ILE A 15 40.00 5.62 14.53
C ILE A 15 40.20 4.70 15.74
N ARG A 16 40.48 3.40 15.52
CA ARG A 16 40.65 2.42 16.60
C ARG A 16 42.00 2.52 17.30
N ASN A 17 43.06 2.85 16.58
CA ASN A 17 44.37 3.04 17.18
C ASN A 17 44.38 4.35 17.95
N LYS A 18 44.84 4.28 19.20
CA LYS A 18 45.07 5.39 20.15
C LYS A 18 46.06 6.48 19.65
N GLY A 19 46.35 6.55 18.35
CA GLY A 19 47.28 7.52 17.76
C GLY A 19 46.81 8.97 17.89
N LEU A 20 45.50 9.20 18.10
CA LEU A 20 45.00 10.46 18.62
C LEU A 20 45.24 10.46 20.14
N ASN A 21 46.39 10.99 20.54
CA ASN A 21 46.74 11.14 21.94
C ASN A 21 45.94 12.32 22.51
N PHE A 22 44.75 12.04 23.06
CA PHE A 22 43.80 13.06 23.54
C PHE A 22 44.41 14.03 24.56
N GLN A 23 45.45 13.64 25.27
CA GLN A 23 46.13 14.54 26.21
C GLN A 23 46.91 15.67 25.50
N ASN A 24 47.29 15.51 24.23
CA ASN A 24 48.22 16.41 23.53
C ASN A 24 47.58 17.25 22.42
N GLU A 25 46.41 16.87 21.91
CA GLU A 25 45.72 17.66 20.88
C GLU A 25 44.69 18.60 21.52
N LYS A 26 44.69 19.87 21.11
CA LYS A 26 43.85 20.98 21.58
C LYS A 26 42.34 20.81 21.27
N PHE A 27 41.80 19.60 21.35
CA PHE A 27 40.36 19.34 21.39
C PHE A 27 39.73 19.81 22.70
N TYR A 28 40.56 19.98 23.74
CA TYR A 28 40.21 20.63 24.99
C TYR A 28 40.39 22.14 24.82
N TYR A 29 39.29 22.89 24.87
CA TYR A 29 39.37 24.33 25.02
C TYR A 29 40.17 24.63 26.29
N ASN A 30 41.24 25.38 26.07
CA ASN A 30 42.22 25.90 27.00
C ASN A 30 41.69 26.10 28.43
N ASN A 31 42.42 25.57 29.41
CA ASN A 31 42.20 25.75 30.84
C ASN A 31 42.50 27.19 31.32
N LYS A 32 42.22 28.21 30.50
CA LYS A 32 42.20 29.60 30.94
C LYS A 32 40.79 29.93 31.39
N ILE A 33 40.59 29.72 32.69
CA ILE A 33 39.64 30.39 33.58
C ILE A 33 38.98 31.60 32.87
N ILE A 34 37.77 31.43 32.36
CA ILE A 34 36.86 32.55 32.11
C ILE A 34 35.57 32.22 32.82
N ASN A 35 35.23 33.14 33.72
CA ASN A 35 34.12 33.10 34.65
C ASN A 35 32.81 32.62 34.02
N ASN A 36 32.14 31.73 34.75
CA ASN A 36 30.69 31.56 34.87
C ASN A 36 29.82 32.12 33.73
N SER A 37 29.43 31.25 32.79
CA SER A 37 28.02 31.10 32.36
C SER A 37 27.79 30.10 31.23
N ASN A 38 28.81 29.68 30.46
CA ASN A 38 28.59 28.81 29.30
C ASN A 38 28.88 27.33 29.57
N LYS A 39 27.81 26.56 29.80
CA LYS A 39 27.74 25.09 29.89
C LYS A 39 28.09 24.38 28.57
N ASN A 40 29.25 24.68 27.97
CA ASN A 40 29.75 23.86 26.88
C ASN A 40 30.32 22.56 27.47
N SER A 41 29.50 21.51 27.50
CA SER A 41 29.86 20.21 28.08
C SER A 41 31.10 19.60 27.41
N PHE A 42 32.18 19.49 28.17
CA PHE A 42 33.43 18.83 27.78
C PHE A 42 33.19 17.42 27.22
N ILE A 43 34.08 16.96 26.33
CA ILE A 43 34.11 15.55 25.88
C ILE A 43 35.04 14.79 26.83
N ASP A 44 34.46 14.12 27.82
CA ASP A 44 35.20 13.17 28.66
C ASP A 44 35.46 11.85 27.92
N GLU A 45 36.20 10.93 28.55
CA GLU A 45 36.54 9.62 27.97
C GLU A 45 35.29 8.80 27.56
N SER A 46 34.22 8.86 28.35
CA SER A 46 32.97 8.16 28.08
C SER A 46 32.29 8.71 26.83
N LYS A 47 32.16 10.03 26.74
CA LYS A 47 31.60 10.75 25.59
C LYS A 47 32.45 10.56 24.34
N TYR A 48 33.79 10.53 24.48
CA TYR A 48 34.69 10.20 23.38
C TYR A 48 34.47 8.77 22.86
N LYS A 49 34.47 7.77 23.74
CA LYS A 49 34.23 6.36 23.37
C LYS A 49 32.88 6.19 22.69
N TYR A 50 31.85 6.88 23.19
CA TYR A 50 30.52 6.90 22.60
C TYR A 50 30.52 7.50 21.18
N ILE A 51 31.12 8.67 20.98
CA ILE A 51 31.23 9.34 19.67
C ILE A 51 32.01 8.46 18.69
N THR A 52 33.16 7.93 19.13
CA THR A 52 34.01 7.05 18.32
C THR A 52 33.26 5.81 17.87
N ASN A 53 32.53 5.16 18.76
CA ASN A 53 31.68 4.02 18.41
C ASN A 53 30.61 4.42 17.39
N LYS A 54 29.94 5.57 17.57
CA LYS A 54 28.97 6.09 16.60
C LYS A 54 29.59 6.33 15.22
N ILE A 55 30.79 6.89 15.15
CA ILE A 55 31.50 7.11 13.88
C ILE A 55 31.82 5.76 13.22
N ILE A 56 32.37 4.80 13.97
CA ILE A 56 32.68 3.46 13.45
C ILE A 56 31.41 2.79 12.89
N GLU A 57 30.29 2.84 13.62
CA GLU A 57 29.04 2.26 13.15
C GLU A 57 28.48 2.99 11.91
N ALA A 58 28.60 4.32 11.84
CA ALA A 58 28.21 5.09 10.66
C ALA A 58 29.04 4.71 9.42
N PHE A 59 30.36 4.56 9.56
CA PHE A 59 31.23 4.15 8.46
C PHE A 59 31.02 2.69 8.04
N LYS A 60 30.74 1.78 8.97
CA LYS A 60 30.32 0.41 8.65
C LYS A 60 29.05 0.41 7.81
N LYS A 61 28.05 1.21 8.19
CA LYS A 61 26.81 1.38 7.43
C LYS A 61 27.09 1.92 6.02
N LEU A 62 27.85 3.01 5.91
CA LEU A 62 28.20 3.60 4.62
C LEU A 62 28.94 2.61 3.71
N TYR A 63 29.84 1.81 4.25
CA TYR A 63 30.58 0.80 3.50
C TYR A 63 29.68 -0.32 2.95
N VAL A 64 28.69 -0.77 3.72
CA VAL A 64 27.68 -1.73 3.22
C VAL A 64 26.85 -1.09 2.12
N ILE A 65 26.42 0.16 2.31
CA ILE A 65 25.60 0.89 1.34
C ILE A 65 26.37 1.13 0.03
N SER A 66 27.67 1.44 0.09
CA SER A 66 28.46 1.71 -1.12
C SER A 66 28.73 0.47 -1.98
N LYS A 67 28.52 -0.74 -1.44
CA LYS A 67 28.80 -2.00 -2.15
C LYS A 67 27.57 -2.65 -2.78
N ARG A 68 26.36 -2.20 -2.45
CA ARG A 68 25.11 -2.77 -2.96
C ARG A 68 24.61 -1.96 -4.16
N SER A 69 24.03 -2.62 -5.15
CA SER A 69 23.23 -1.95 -6.18
C SER A 69 21.74 -2.00 -5.80
N LEU A 70 20.96 -1.03 -6.30
CA LEU A 70 19.52 -1.02 -6.09
C LEU A 70 18.84 -2.25 -6.71
N GLU A 71 19.35 -2.71 -7.84
CA GLU A 71 18.82 -3.87 -8.56
C GLU A 71 19.06 -5.17 -7.78
N ASP A 72 20.29 -5.37 -7.26
CA ASP A 72 20.60 -6.54 -6.43
C ASP A 72 19.71 -6.58 -5.18
N ILE A 73 19.46 -5.43 -4.55
CA ILE A 73 18.57 -5.34 -3.39
C ILE A 73 17.18 -5.84 -3.76
N LYS A 74 16.61 -5.34 -4.86
CA LYS A 74 15.27 -5.73 -5.31
C LYS A 74 15.20 -7.22 -5.61
N GLU A 75 16.12 -7.74 -6.41
CA GLU A 75 16.15 -9.16 -6.78
C GLU A 75 16.17 -10.06 -5.55
N GLN A 76 17.03 -9.75 -4.56
CA GLN A 76 17.11 -10.52 -3.33
C GLN A 76 15.83 -10.38 -2.48
N VAL A 77 15.29 -9.18 -2.34
CA VAL A 77 14.05 -8.95 -1.59
C VAL A 77 12.88 -9.72 -2.23
N ILE A 78 12.74 -9.64 -3.56
CA ILE A 78 11.74 -10.40 -4.33
C ILE A 78 11.91 -11.90 -4.10
N LYS A 79 13.14 -12.41 -4.18
CA LYS A 79 13.44 -13.83 -3.95
C LYS A 79 13.04 -14.26 -2.54
N ILE A 80 13.38 -13.48 -1.52
CA ILE A 80 13.04 -13.78 -0.12
C ILE A 80 11.52 -13.78 0.09
N ILE A 81 10.81 -12.82 -0.51
CA ILE A 81 9.35 -12.72 -0.46
C ILE A 81 8.69 -13.95 -1.08
N LYS A 82 9.15 -14.36 -2.27
CA LYS A 82 8.67 -15.57 -2.96
C LYS A 82 8.92 -16.84 -2.15
N ASN A 83 10.02 -16.87 -1.37
CA ASN A 83 10.33 -17.96 -0.44
C ASN A 83 9.52 -17.92 0.87
N LYS A 84 8.66 -16.91 1.06
CA LYS A 84 7.77 -16.75 2.23
C LYS A 84 8.47 -16.71 3.59
N ASN A 85 9.75 -16.29 3.63
CA ASN A 85 10.56 -16.26 4.84
C ASN A 85 10.68 -14.84 5.46
N VAL A 86 9.84 -14.53 6.43
CA VAL A 86 9.80 -13.20 7.08
C VAL A 86 11.06 -12.88 7.89
N GLU A 87 11.68 -13.87 8.53
CA GLU A 87 12.87 -13.64 9.36
C GLU A 87 14.11 -13.36 8.50
N GLU A 88 14.20 -14.02 7.34
CA GLU A 88 15.22 -13.72 6.33
C GLU A 88 15.02 -12.31 5.76
N LEU A 89 13.77 -11.90 5.50
CA LEU A 89 13.47 -10.55 5.00
C LEU A 89 13.90 -9.48 6.02
N LYS A 90 13.51 -9.64 7.29
CA LYS A 90 13.91 -8.75 8.39
C LYS A 90 15.44 -8.64 8.51
N LYS A 91 16.12 -9.79 8.48
CA LYS A 91 17.58 -9.85 8.57
C LYS A 91 18.23 -9.16 7.38
N TYR A 92 17.71 -9.39 6.16
CA TYR A 92 18.24 -8.79 4.95
C TYR A 92 18.07 -7.26 4.95
N ILE A 93 16.88 -6.75 5.27
CA ILE A 93 16.62 -5.31 5.37
C ILE A 93 17.52 -4.65 6.42
N LYS A 94 17.61 -5.24 7.62
CA LYS A 94 18.41 -4.71 8.73
C LYS A 94 19.91 -4.70 8.40
N ASN A 95 20.44 -5.80 7.87
CA ASN A 95 21.89 -5.93 7.64
C ASN A 95 22.38 -5.11 6.45
N ASN A 96 21.51 -4.85 5.48
CA ASN A 96 21.84 -4.02 4.31
C ASN A 96 21.43 -2.55 4.48
N TYR A 97 20.89 -2.18 5.65
CA TYR A 97 20.42 -0.82 5.94
C TYR A 97 19.47 -0.29 4.86
N ILE A 98 18.55 -1.14 4.41
CA ILE A 98 17.59 -0.80 3.39
C ILE A 98 16.49 0.06 4.01
N SER A 99 16.25 1.24 3.42
CA SER A 99 15.11 2.09 3.73
C SER A 99 13.92 1.75 2.83
N ILE A 100 12.69 2.01 3.30
CA ILE A 100 11.49 1.71 2.52
C ILE A 100 11.44 2.49 1.20
N ASN A 101 11.97 3.72 1.18
CA ASN A 101 12.06 4.55 -0.03
C ASN A 101 13.00 3.96 -1.10
N GLU A 102 13.86 3.00 -0.76
CA GLU A 102 14.65 2.26 -1.75
C GLU A 102 13.88 1.06 -2.32
N LEU A 103 12.86 0.58 -1.60
CA LEU A 103 11.99 -0.53 -2.00
C LEU A 103 10.65 -0.05 -2.56
N SER A 104 10.47 1.26 -2.68
CA SER A 104 9.34 1.94 -3.30
C SER A 104 9.89 3.08 -4.15
N TYR A 105 9.94 2.91 -5.48
CA TYR A 105 10.44 3.94 -6.40
C TYR A 105 9.64 3.99 -7.70
N ASP A 106 9.61 5.18 -8.29
CA ASP A 106 9.06 5.45 -9.61
C ASP A 106 10.15 6.10 -10.48
N HIS A 107 10.68 5.38 -11.46
CA HIS A 107 11.74 5.89 -12.34
C HIS A 107 11.60 5.39 -13.79
N ASN A 108 11.54 6.32 -14.74
CA ASN A 108 11.62 6.05 -16.20
C ASN A 108 10.81 4.83 -16.69
N ASN A 109 9.51 4.79 -16.37
CA ASN A 109 8.57 3.72 -16.73
C ASN A 109 8.80 2.37 -16.01
N ASP A 110 9.61 2.34 -14.96
CA ASP A 110 9.68 1.23 -14.01
C ASP A 110 9.29 1.75 -12.62
N SER A 111 8.20 1.22 -12.10
CA SER A 111 7.77 1.44 -10.72
C SER A 111 7.83 0.12 -9.97
N PHE A 112 8.22 0.19 -8.71
CA PHE A 112 8.21 -0.97 -7.82
C PHE A 112 7.81 -0.50 -6.44
N ASP A 113 6.77 -1.10 -5.89
CA ASP A 113 6.38 -0.94 -4.50
C ASP A 113 6.33 -2.30 -3.81
N LEU A 114 7.09 -2.39 -2.72
CA LEU A 114 7.29 -3.63 -1.98
C LEU A 114 5.98 -4.23 -1.46
N LEU A 115 5.09 -3.39 -0.92
CA LEU A 115 3.83 -3.84 -0.35
C LEU A 115 2.91 -4.37 -1.45
N ILE A 116 2.71 -3.59 -2.51
CA ILE A 116 1.88 -3.99 -3.67
C ILE A 116 2.40 -5.28 -4.29
N PHE A 117 3.71 -5.37 -4.55
CA PHE A 117 4.36 -6.57 -5.09
C PHE A 117 4.11 -7.80 -4.20
N SER A 118 4.24 -7.62 -2.88
CA SER A 118 4.07 -8.71 -1.92
C SER A 118 2.64 -9.24 -1.88
N ILE A 119 1.65 -8.35 -1.99
CA ILE A 119 0.23 -8.72 -2.04
C ILE A 119 -0.05 -9.54 -3.30
N GLN A 120 0.41 -9.07 -4.46
CA GLN A 120 0.24 -9.73 -5.76
C GLN A 120 0.96 -11.07 -5.84
N SER A 121 2.14 -11.19 -5.21
CA SER A 121 2.95 -12.41 -5.21
C SER A 121 2.46 -13.49 -4.24
N ASN A 122 1.23 -13.37 -3.74
CA ASN A 122 0.64 -14.29 -2.76
C ASN A 122 1.52 -14.53 -1.52
N SER A 123 2.12 -13.45 -0.99
CA SER A 123 2.98 -13.51 0.19
C SER A 123 2.19 -13.88 1.45
N SER A 124 2.90 -14.44 2.42
CA SER A 124 2.31 -14.79 3.72
C SER A 124 1.89 -13.55 4.50
N LEU A 125 0.83 -13.67 5.31
CA LEU A 125 0.32 -12.57 6.13
C LEU A 125 1.42 -11.94 7.01
N LYS A 126 2.33 -12.75 7.55
CA LYS A 126 3.47 -12.29 8.37
C LYS A 126 4.43 -11.39 7.61
N ILE A 127 4.68 -11.68 6.32
CA ILE A 127 5.52 -10.83 5.47
C ILE A 127 4.81 -9.49 5.24
N ILE A 128 3.52 -9.54 4.90
CA ILE A 128 2.73 -8.33 4.66
C ILE A 128 2.67 -7.45 5.91
N GLU A 129 2.39 -8.04 7.07
CA GLU A 129 2.36 -7.32 8.36
C GLU A 129 3.71 -6.67 8.68
N TYR A 130 4.81 -7.38 8.43
CA TYR A 130 6.14 -6.78 8.59
C TYR A 130 6.37 -5.63 7.61
N ILE A 131 6.01 -5.80 6.33
CA ILE A 131 6.17 -4.74 5.33
C ILE A 131 5.33 -3.51 5.69
N ILE A 132 4.06 -3.69 6.09
CA ILE A 132 3.19 -2.60 6.56
C ILE A 132 3.87 -1.81 7.69
N SER A 133 4.57 -2.47 8.62
CA SER A 133 5.29 -1.79 9.71
C SER A 133 6.44 -0.89 9.24
N LEU A 134 6.87 -1.00 7.98
CA LEU A 134 7.89 -0.14 7.37
C LEU A 134 7.29 1.13 6.73
N TYR A 135 5.98 1.19 6.51
CA TYR A 135 5.30 2.34 5.91
C TYR A 135 4.75 3.28 6.97
N SER A 136 4.79 4.58 6.71
CA SER A 136 4.17 5.61 7.55
C SER A 136 2.68 5.82 7.24
N ASN A 137 2.24 5.45 6.03
CA ASN A 137 0.87 5.58 5.55
C ASN A 137 0.58 4.49 4.50
N LEU A 138 -0.65 3.98 4.47
CA LEU A 138 -1.13 2.99 3.50
C LEU A 138 -2.01 3.59 2.39
N ASN A 139 -2.31 4.89 2.50
CA ASN A 139 -3.17 5.64 1.62
C ASN A 139 -2.32 6.42 0.61
N TYR A 140 -1.76 5.70 -0.34
CA TYR A 140 -0.96 6.26 -1.43
C TYR A 140 -1.37 5.64 -2.75
N LYS A 141 -1.10 6.39 -3.83
CA LYS A 141 -1.24 5.94 -5.21
C LYS A 141 0.10 6.18 -5.90
N GLU A 142 0.76 5.11 -6.31
CA GLU A 142 1.89 5.22 -7.24
C GLU A 142 1.39 5.67 -8.63
N GLN A 143 2.20 6.40 -9.40
CA GLN A 143 1.73 6.99 -10.66
C GLN A 143 1.38 5.90 -11.70
N ASP A 144 0.38 6.18 -12.55
CA ASP A 144 -0.11 5.30 -13.65
C ASP A 144 0.97 5.07 -14.73
N LYS A 145 2.09 4.43 -14.37
CA LYS A 145 3.12 3.96 -15.29
C LYS A 145 3.08 2.44 -15.37
N THR A 146 3.54 1.93 -16.50
CA THR A 146 3.65 0.50 -16.76
C THR A 146 4.59 -0.12 -15.75
N PHE A 147 4.07 -0.85 -14.77
CA PHE A 147 4.89 -1.81 -14.06
C PHE A 147 5.42 -2.80 -15.10
N ASN A 148 6.74 -3.01 -15.16
CA ASN A 148 7.30 -4.19 -15.84
C ASN A 148 6.71 -5.49 -15.23
N TYR A 149 6.19 -5.39 -14.02
CA TYR A 149 5.37 -6.39 -13.32
C TYR A 149 3.85 -6.11 -13.44
N GLN A 150 3.38 -5.90 -14.67
CA GLN A 150 2.06 -6.24 -15.21
C GLN A 150 0.75 -5.74 -14.54
N PHE A 151 0.74 -4.83 -13.57
CA PHE A 151 -0.52 -4.40 -12.94
C PHE A 151 -0.60 -2.90 -12.66
N PHE A 152 -1.77 -2.32 -12.95
CA PHE A 152 -2.06 -0.88 -12.97
C PHE A 152 -2.63 -0.31 -11.67
N TRP A 153 -2.66 -1.10 -10.59
CA TRP A 153 -3.29 -0.69 -9.35
C TRP A 153 -2.24 -0.35 -8.31
N ASN A 154 -2.31 0.88 -7.83
CA ASN A 154 -1.23 1.45 -7.04
C ASN A 154 -1.65 1.85 -5.63
N VAL A 155 -2.79 1.31 -5.17
CA VAL A 155 -3.34 1.50 -3.81
C VAL A 155 -3.36 0.13 -3.12
N PRO A 156 -2.60 -0.10 -2.04
CA PRO A 156 -2.46 -1.41 -1.40
C PRO A 156 -3.79 -2.12 -1.09
N LEU A 157 -4.79 -1.37 -0.60
CA LEU A 157 -6.10 -1.94 -0.28
C LEU A 157 -6.85 -2.42 -1.54
N TYR A 158 -6.79 -1.66 -2.63
CA TYR A 158 -7.45 -2.01 -3.88
C TYR A 158 -6.75 -3.23 -4.50
N THR A 159 -5.43 -3.29 -4.41
CA THR A 159 -4.61 -4.46 -4.79
C THR A 159 -5.10 -5.72 -4.09
N ALA A 160 -5.26 -5.68 -2.76
CA ALA A 160 -5.67 -6.84 -1.98
C ALA A 160 -7.08 -7.32 -2.37
N ILE A 161 -8.01 -6.38 -2.54
CA ILE A 161 -9.40 -6.68 -2.90
C ILE A 161 -9.51 -7.21 -4.34
N ALA A 162 -8.78 -6.63 -5.30
CA ALA A 162 -8.73 -7.11 -6.68
C ALA A 162 -8.22 -8.55 -6.78
N ASN A 163 -7.31 -8.95 -5.88
CA ASN A 163 -6.75 -10.30 -5.81
C ASN A 163 -7.53 -11.25 -4.87
N ASN A 164 -8.72 -10.84 -4.40
CA ASN A 164 -9.53 -11.58 -3.42
C ASN A 164 -8.75 -11.98 -2.14
N ARG A 165 -7.70 -11.23 -1.81
CA ARG A 165 -6.87 -11.43 -0.60
C ARG A 165 -7.53 -10.74 0.59
N PHE A 166 -8.72 -11.20 0.96
CA PHE A 166 -9.55 -10.59 2.01
C PHE A 166 -8.87 -10.60 3.40
N ASP A 167 -8.01 -11.60 3.65
CA ASP A 167 -7.12 -11.66 4.82
C ASP A 167 -6.22 -10.43 4.91
N ILE A 168 -5.59 -10.07 3.79
CA ILE A 168 -4.76 -8.88 3.65
C ILE A 168 -5.61 -7.61 3.67
N SER A 169 -6.75 -7.58 2.98
CA SER A 169 -7.63 -6.41 2.98
C SER A 169 -8.07 -6.03 4.41
N ASN A 170 -8.46 -7.02 5.20
CA ASN A 170 -8.79 -6.84 6.61
C ASN A 170 -7.58 -6.33 7.43
N LEU A 171 -6.38 -6.86 7.15
CA LEU A 171 -5.15 -6.39 7.78
C LEU A 171 -4.86 -4.92 7.43
N LEU A 172 -4.95 -4.54 6.16
CA LEU A 172 -4.72 -3.15 5.72
C LEU A 172 -5.71 -2.18 6.36
N LEU A 173 -7.00 -2.54 6.39
CA LEU A 173 -8.05 -1.75 7.07
C LEU A 173 -7.75 -1.60 8.57
N LYS A 174 -7.32 -2.68 9.24
CA LYS A 174 -6.91 -2.65 10.66
C LYS A 174 -5.75 -1.68 10.90
N TYR A 175 -4.86 -1.51 9.93
CA TYR A 175 -3.71 -0.59 9.99
C TYR A 175 -4.02 0.81 9.40
N GLY A 176 -5.30 1.14 9.18
CA GLY A 176 -5.72 2.49 8.82
C GLY A 176 -5.73 2.79 7.32
N ALA A 177 -5.71 1.76 6.46
CA ALA A 177 -5.98 1.97 5.04
C ALA A 177 -7.41 2.52 4.86
N ASP A 178 -7.51 3.62 4.11
CA ASP A 178 -8.74 4.30 3.75
C ASP A 178 -9.35 3.62 2.53
N ILE A 179 -10.56 3.16 2.77
CA ILE A 179 -11.43 2.45 1.86
C ILE A 179 -11.92 3.31 0.69
N ASN A 180 -11.89 4.64 0.86
CA ASN A 180 -12.33 5.61 -0.15
C ASN A 180 -11.19 6.53 -0.61
N TYR A 181 -9.93 6.11 -0.43
CA TYR A 181 -8.77 6.98 -0.61
C TYR A 181 -8.78 7.80 -1.93
N GLU A 182 -9.20 7.21 -3.06
CA GLU A 182 -9.22 7.91 -4.35
C GLU A 182 -10.60 7.94 -5.02
N LYS A 183 -11.29 6.79 -5.09
CA LYS A 183 -12.52 6.60 -5.87
C LYS A 183 -13.39 5.52 -5.23
N ASN A 184 -14.67 5.47 -5.62
CA ASN A 184 -15.53 4.32 -5.32
C ASN A 184 -14.85 3.03 -5.82
N ILE A 185 -14.56 2.10 -4.90
CA ILE A 185 -13.79 0.89 -5.21
C ILE A 185 -14.54 -0.05 -6.17
N ILE A 186 -15.87 -0.13 -6.10
CA ILE A 186 -16.67 -0.98 -7.01
C ILE A 186 -16.50 -0.49 -8.44
N LYS A 187 -16.70 0.82 -8.65
CA LYS A 187 -16.52 1.46 -9.96
C LYS A 187 -15.08 1.32 -10.46
N PHE A 188 -14.09 1.57 -9.60
CA PHE A 188 -12.68 1.41 -9.93
C PHE A 188 -12.36 -0.01 -10.41
N LEU A 189 -12.76 -1.03 -9.64
CA LEU A 189 -12.51 -2.43 -10.00
C LEU A 189 -13.28 -2.82 -11.26
N TYR A 190 -14.49 -2.30 -11.47
CA TYR A 190 -15.28 -2.56 -12.67
C TYR A 190 -14.61 -1.99 -13.93
N ASP A 191 -14.21 -0.71 -13.91
CA ASP A 191 -13.55 -0.03 -15.02
C ASP A 191 -12.24 -0.70 -15.42
N LYS A 192 -11.54 -1.23 -14.42
CA LYS A 192 -10.27 -1.93 -14.61
C LYS A 192 -10.44 -3.42 -14.91
N LYS A 193 -11.68 -3.93 -14.97
CA LYS A 193 -12.03 -5.35 -15.22
C LYS A 193 -11.51 -6.34 -14.17
N PHE A 194 -11.41 -5.90 -12.91
CA PHE A 194 -11.03 -6.73 -11.75
C PHE A 194 -12.19 -6.98 -10.78
N LEU A 195 -13.33 -6.34 -10.96
CA LEU A 195 -14.52 -6.65 -10.18
C LEU A 195 -14.99 -8.07 -10.53
N ASN A 196 -15.27 -8.87 -9.50
CA ASN A 196 -15.85 -10.20 -9.60
C ASN A 196 -16.87 -10.39 -8.47
N CYS A 197 -17.62 -11.49 -8.50
CA CYS A 197 -18.67 -11.73 -7.50
C CYS A 197 -18.11 -11.82 -6.08
N GLU A 198 -16.94 -12.45 -5.88
CA GLU A 198 -16.35 -12.64 -4.56
C GLU A 198 -15.92 -11.31 -3.94
N ASN A 199 -15.18 -10.47 -4.68
CA ASN A 199 -14.75 -9.18 -4.15
C ASN A 199 -15.90 -8.19 -4.01
N LEU A 200 -16.93 -8.25 -4.87
CA LEU A 200 -18.15 -7.47 -4.70
C LEU A 200 -18.87 -7.84 -3.40
N ILE A 201 -19.06 -9.14 -3.14
CA ILE A 201 -19.65 -9.62 -1.87
C ILE A 201 -18.81 -9.18 -0.67
N TYR A 202 -17.49 -9.28 -0.74
CA TYR A 202 -16.60 -8.82 0.33
C TYR A 202 -16.76 -7.31 0.59
N ILE A 203 -16.75 -6.49 -0.46
CA ILE A 203 -16.95 -5.04 -0.37
C ILE A 203 -18.30 -4.75 0.29
N LEU A 204 -19.38 -5.35 -0.20
CA LEU A 204 -20.74 -5.09 0.28
C LEU A 204 -21.02 -5.64 1.68
N ASN A 205 -20.33 -6.68 2.14
CA ASN A 205 -20.49 -7.18 3.51
C ASN A 205 -19.86 -6.28 4.57
N ASN A 206 -18.86 -5.49 4.18
CA ASN A 206 -18.18 -4.61 5.10
C ASN A 206 -18.94 -3.27 5.15
N LYS A 207 -19.68 -3.05 6.22
CA LYS A 207 -20.56 -1.87 6.43
C LYS A 207 -19.85 -0.51 6.19
N ASN A 208 -18.54 -0.45 6.44
CA ASN A 208 -17.73 0.74 6.17
C ASN A 208 -17.61 1.09 4.67
N PHE A 209 -17.74 0.12 3.74
CA PHE A 209 -17.76 0.38 2.29
C PHE A 209 -19.14 0.90 1.83
N ILE A 210 -20.23 0.42 2.45
CA ILE A 210 -21.62 0.69 2.01
C ILE A 210 -22.02 2.13 2.30
N SER A 211 -21.59 2.70 3.45
CA SER A 211 -21.95 4.06 3.88
C SER A 211 -21.69 5.14 2.82
N ASN A 212 -20.79 4.88 1.86
CA ASN A 212 -20.40 5.82 0.82
C ASN A 212 -20.92 5.49 -0.59
N ALA A 213 -21.20 4.21 -0.91
CA ALA A 213 -21.89 3.85 -2.16
C ALA A 213 -23.31 4.46 -2.20
N ALA A 214 -23.95 4.60 -1.03
CA ALA A 214 -25.21 5.31 -0.89
C ALA A 214 -25.07 6.84 -1.06
N ALA A 215 -23.96 7.43 -0.63
CA ALA A 215 -23.76 8.89 -0.61
C ALA A 215 -23.35 9.48 -1.97
N SER A 216 -22.81 8.69 -2.92
CA SER A 216 -22.42 9.16 -4.26
C SER A 216 -23.49 8.97 -5.35
N SER A 217 -24.75 8.73 -4.95
CA SER A 217 -25.86 8.17 -5.74
C SER A 217 -26.30 8.89 -7.02
N ASN A 218 -25.63 9.97 -7.43
CA ASN A 218 -25.86 10.65 -8.70
C ASN A 218 -24.66 10.68 -9.65
N LYS A 219 -23.44 10.26 -9.25
CA LYS A 219 -22.26 10.33 -10.14
C LYS A 219 -21.70 8.98 -10.60
N ASP A 220 -21.95 7.89 -9.88
CA ASP A 220 -21.32 6.60 -10.15
C ASP A 220 -22.34 5.50 -10.49
N ALA A 221 -23.27 5.75 -11.43
CA ALA A 221 -24.34 4.81 -11.78
C ALA A 221 -23.84 3.54 -12.53
N PHE A 222 -22.98 2.75 -11.88
CA PHE A 222 -22.49 1.48 -12.42
C PHE A 222 -23.61 0.45 -12.59
N GLU A 223 -24.76 0.60 -11.92
CA GLU A 223 -25.93 -0.24 -12.14
C GLU A 223 -26.44 -0.13 -13.59
N ILE A 224 -26.50 1.10 -14.14
CA ILE A 224 -26.86 1.34 -15.55
C ILE A 224 -25.84 0.69 -16.48
N GLU A 225 -24.54 0.79 -16.16
CA GLU A 225 -23.50 0.13 -16.94
C GLU A 225 -23.63 -1.41 -16.87
N TRP A 226 -23.97 -1.97 -15.72
CA TRP A 226 -24.21 -3.40 -15.56
C TRP A 226 -25.43 -3.87 -16.34
N ILE A 227 -26.51 -3.09 -16.36
CA ILE A 227 -27.70 -3.36 -17.18
C ILE A 227 -27.33 -3.32 -18.67
N LYS A 228 -26.65 -2.27 -19.13
CA LYS A 228 -26.20 -2.16 -20.54
C LYS A 228 -25.30 -3.33 -20.97
N ASN A 229 -24.38 -3.72 -20.08
CA ASN A 229 -23.40 -4.77 -20.35
C ASN A 229 -23.85 -6.17 -19.91
N LYS A 230 -25.13 -6.37 -19.58
CA LYS A 230 -25.74 -7.64 -19.16
C LYS A 230 -25.00 -8.34 -18.01
N LYS A 231 -24.51 -7.57 -17.03
CA LYS A 231 -23.80 -8.04 -15.83
C LYS A 231 -24.80 -8.39 -14.71
N LYS A 232 -25.65 -9.38 -14.99
CA LYS A 232 -26.75 -9.76 -14.09
C LYS A 232 -26.30 -10.19 -12.70
N ASP A 233 -25.19 -10.93 -12.61
CA ASP A 233 -24.68 -11.41 -11.31
C ASP A 233 -24.26 -10.25 -10.41
N PHE A 234 -23.62 -9.21 -10.97
CA PHE A 234 -23.23 -8.03 -10.22
C PHE A 234 -24.46 -7.24 -9.76
N LEU A 235 -25.44 -7.08 -10.65
CA LEU A 235 -26.69 -6.42 -10.32
C LEU A 235 -27.42 -7.17 -9.20
N GLU A 236 -27.61 -8.48 -9.32
CA GLU A 236 -28.31 -9.29 -8.33
C GLU A 236 -27.61 -9.28 -6.97
N ILE A 237 -26.28 -9.45 -6.93
CA ILE A 237 -25.49 -9.35 -5.70
C ILE A 237 -25.68 -7.96 -5.08
N TYR A 238 -25.53 -6.92 -5.88
CA TYR A 238 -25.63 -5.56 -5.38
C TYR A 238 -27.02 -5.26 -4.79
N LEU A 239 -28.10 -5.64 -5.49
CA LEU A 239 -29.46 -5.43 -5.01
C LEU A 239 -29.73 -6.23 -3.72
N LYS A 240 -29.23 -7.47 -3.60
CA LYS A 240 -29.45 -8.30 -2.39
C LYS A 240 -28.74 -7.77 -1.14
N TYR A 241 -27.52 -7.25 -1.29
CA TYR A 241 -26.68 -6.86 -0.14
C TYR A 241 -26.83 -5.38 0.24
N PHE A 242 -27.23 -4.53 -0.71
CA PHE A 242 -27.53 -3.14 -0.41
C PHE A 242 -28.87 -3.09 0.36
N ASN A 243 -28.88 -2.70 1.63
CA ASN A 243 -30.11 -2.71 2.43
C ASN A 243 -31.04 -1.56 1.99
N TRP A 244 -31.99 -1.86 1.09
CA TRP A 244 -32.91 -0.91 0.44
C TRP A 244 -33.93 -0.24 1.36
N LYS A 245 -33.80 -0.30 2.70
CA LYS A 245 -34.75 0.40 3.58
C LYS A 245 -34.88 1.89 3.26
N ASP A 246 -33.86 2.49 2.64
CA ASP A 246 -33.82 3.93 2.35
C ASP A 246 -33.70 4.30 0.86
N LYS A 247 -33.68 3.35 -0.08
CA LYS A 247 -33.51 3.64 -1.52
C LYS A 247 -34.55 2.91 -2.34
N LEU A 248 -35.12 3.58 -3.34
CA LEU A 248 -36.09 3.03 -4.29
C LEU A 248 -35.35 2.62 -5.58
N ILE A 249 -35.71 1.49 -6.17
CA ILE A 249 -35.25 1.15 -7.52
C ILE A 249 -35.79 2.21 -8.47
N LYS A 250 -34.90 2.80 -9.26
CA LYS A 250 -35.25 3.94 -10.11
C LYS A 250 -35.90 3.45 -11.41
N THR A 251 -36.91 4.18 -11.89
CA THR A 251 -37.57 3.92 -13.18
C THR A 251 -36.56 3.84 -14.34
N GLU A 252 -35.51 4.65 -14.32
CA GLU A 252 -34.43 4.65 -15.31
C GLU A 252 -33.75 3.27 -15.48
N TYR A 253 -33.75 2.42 -14.45
CA TYR A 253 -33.17 1.07 -14.52
C TYR A 253 -34.07 0.11 -15.31
N TYR A 254 -35.39 0.25 -15.18
CA TYR A 254 -36.36 -0.50 -16.00
C TYR A 254 -36.28 -0.05 -17.47
N GLU A 255 -36.24 1.26 -17.70
CA GLU A 255 -36.07 1.85 -19.04
C GLU A 255 -34.83 1.33 -19.74
N GLU A 256 -33.68 1.34 -19.06
CA GLU A 256 -32.43 0.85 -19.63
C GLU A 256 -32.47 -0.67 -19.87
N SER A 257 -33.14 -1.43 -19.00
CA SER A 257 -33.28 -2.89 -19.18
C SER A 257 -34.11 -3.23 -20.43
N ILE A 258 -35.21 -2.53 -20.66
CA ILE A 258 -36.07 -2.68 -21.85
C ILE A 258 -35.31 -2.26 -23.11
N LYS A 259 -34.69 -1.07 -23.08
CA LYS A 259 -33.92 -0.54 -24.21
C LYS A 259 -32.80 -1.47 -24.69
N ASN A 260 -32.14 -2.19 -23.78
CA ASN A 260 -31.06 -3.13 -24.12
C ASN A 260 -31.52 -4.59 -24.29
N ASN A 261 -32.84 -4.84 -24.29
CA ASN A 261 -33.42 -6.19 -24.30
C ASN A 261 -32.73 -7.11 -23.28
N ASN A 262 -32.58 -6.62 -22.05
CA ASN A 262 -31.95 -7.31 -20.94
C ASN A 262 -33.02 -7.77 -19.94
N ILE A 263 -33.70 -8.85 -20.33
CA ILE A 263 -34.82 -9.45 -19.56
C ILE A 263 -34.35 -9.91 -18.18
N ASP A 264 -33.14 -10.47 -18.06
CA ASP A 264 -32.57 -10.90 -16.79
C ASP A 264 -32.50 -9.72 -15.79
N SER A 265 -32.01 -8.56 -16.23
CA SER A 265 -31.99 -7.37 -15.37
C SER A 265 -33.38 -6.85 -15.04
N LEU A 266 -34.33 -6.90 -15.99
CA LEU A 266 -35.72 -6.52 -15.73
C LEU A 266 -36.34 -7.38 -14.60
N ILE A 267 -36.14 -8.70 -14.64
CA ILE A 267 -36.63 -9.63 -13.62
C ILE A 267 -35.95 -9.36 -12.29
N ILE A 268 -34.61 -9.24 -12.27
CA ILE A 268 -33.85 -8.95 -11.04
C ILE A 268 -34.32 -7.65 -10.38
N LEU A 269 -34.52 -6.59 -11.16
CA LEU A 269 -35.04 -5.31 -10.67
C LEU A 269 -36.46 -5.47 -10.12
N TYR A 270 -37.34 -6.15 -10.84
CA TYR A 270 -38.71 -6.40 -10.39
C TYR A 270 -38.75 -7.19 -9.07
N ASP A 271 -37.92 -8.23 -8.93
CA ASP A 271 -37.91 -9.09 -7.74
C ASP A 271 -37.38 -8.36 -6.50
N ASN A 272 -36.40 -7.46 -6.68
CA ASN A 272 -35.76 -6.73 -5.58
C ASN A 272 -36.38 -5.35 -5.31
N ASP A 273 -37.36 -4.90 -6.09
CA ASP A 273 -38.09 -3.66 -5.80
C ASP A 273 -39.11 -3.87 -4.68
N ASN A 274 -39.02 -3.05 -3.65
CA ASN A 274 -39.90 -3.06 -2.48
C ASN A 274 -41.23 -2.33 -2.71
N ASN A 275 -41.41 -1.65 -3.84
CA ASN A 275 -42.68 -1.04 -4.22
C ASN A 275 -43.78 -2.07 -4.46
N ASP A 276 -45.05 -1.62 -4.45
CA ASP A 276 -46.19 -2.45 -4.83
C ASP A 276 -46.00 -2.99 -6.26
N LYS A 277 -46.19 -4.31 -6.42
CA LYS A 277 -45.92 -4.98 -7.70
C LYS A 277 -46.81 -4.48 -8.85
N ASN A 278 -48.05 -4.05 -8.56
CA ASN A 278 -48.92 -3.47 -9.59
C ASN A 278 -48.42 -2.10 -10.05
N VAL A 279 -47.86 -1.30 -9.13
CA VAL A 279 -47.23 -0.01 -9.47
C VAL A 279 -46.03 -0.24 -10.37
N ILE A 280 -45.16 -1.21 -10.03
CA ILE A 280 -43.99 -1.53 -10.85
C ILE A 280 -44.41 -2.00 -12.26
N ILE A 281 -45.39 -2.90 -12.35
CA ILE A 281 -45.91 -3.39 -13.65
C ILE A 281 -46.48 -2.22 -14.47
N TYR A 282 -47.23 -1.32 -13.85
CA TYR A 282 -47.78 -0.15 -14.52
C TYR A 282 -46.68 0.77 -15.08
N GLU A 283 -45.61 1.01 -14.32
CA GLU A 283 -44.46 1.78 -14.80
C GLU A 283 -43.71 1.08 -15.94
N ILE A 284 -43.55 -0.25 -15.88
CA ILE A 284 -42.96 -1.04 -16.97
C ILE A 284 -43.82 -0.92 -18.25
N ILE A 285 -45.15 -1.02 -18.13
CA ILE A 285 -46.06 -0.92 -19.29
C ILE A 285 -45.99 0.46 -19.94
N LYS A 286 -45.82 1.55 -19.17
CA LYS A 286 -45.67 2.90 -19.74
C LYS A 286 -44.42 3.08 -20.60
N ILE A 287 -43.38 2.29 -20.34
CA ILE A 287 -42.09 2.40 -21.03
C ILE A 287 -42.12 1.68 -22.40
N ILE A 288 -42.94 0.63 -22.52
CA ILE A 288 -43.11 -0.19 -23.74
C ILE A 288 -43.94 0.58 -24.77
#